data_AF-A0A931UK39-F1
#
_entry.id   AF-A0A931UK39-F1
#
_cell.length_a   1.000
_cell.length_b   1.000
_cell.length_c   1.000
_cell.angle_alpha   90.00
_cell.angle_beta   90.00
_cell.angle_gamma   90.00
#
_symmetry.space_group_name_H-M   'P 1'
#
loop_
_entity.id
_entity.type
_entity.pdbx_description
1 polymer ?
#
loop_
_entity_poly.entity_id
_entity_poly.type
_entity_poly.pdbx_seq_one_letter_code
_entity_poly.pdbx_strand_id
1 'polypeptide(L)'
;METKVEEIITNFNKMIVAHVLRGVTEFHLRPAENLKVMVNDSIVENNKIPISEQLLEIVLKKIISENQNKSFEGVEKKDFVVVSGGNLDYDIFIDSPSGQRLRTLKCLPTITDKEQIFIKMVLEPEIRIGYPEVAEVYKIGTEEELESWFDDFATNILAMNNPRPKDILLQPNKMHPYVIVTGGLRPITDVVLSTGFTNRIANLLVRLSNNPSIIDLLRKNDNSFDNLDIDIAYRTKVGRRFRVNIADVFDAENEHGCLITMRLLPEKPFTVKDLSIPKILVDTTFNLKMGLVIISGTTGSGKSTTMGAMIDFLLKNKSVNLLTIENPIETIFPSMQYPKSAVSQREVGKHALSQSKAMESAVRQTLNVAMVGEIRNDRDAMMAIELAQSGHLIFATLHAGTTGESIDRIVEMFPSEHSKKIRELLSTHYKLGIAQTLVKGVQGQTELAMEIFLTNADIKAFIAKTQKEDRQFSMREIIEMYTATGCMSYDQCLVKLFNEGKINEDIMMFNSPDKDALIYRQGKLGVKLSAKWDPVGSKLDKAFDDLFVQREMEKQSQ
;
A
#
# COMPACT_ATOMS: atom_id res chain seq x y z
N MET A 1 -39.82 31.41 -10.81
CA MET A 1 -39.81 29.95 -10.56
C MET A 1 -38.37 29.45 -10.55
N GLU A 2 -37.55 29.84 -11.54
CA GLU A 2 -36.10 29.59 -11.61
C GLU A 2 -35.34 29.91 -10.32
N THR A 3 -35.56 31.08 -9.72
CA THR A 3 -34.91 31.49 -8.46
C THR A 3 -35.18 30.56 -7.28
N LYS A 4 -36.35 29.89 -7.23
CA LYS A 4 -36.65 28.89 -6.19
C LYS A 4 -36.04 27.53 -6.51
N VAL A 5 -35.93 27.18 -7.78
CA VAL A 5 -35.32 25.92 -8.24
C VAL A 5 -33.82 25.92 -8.00
N GLU A 6 -33.13 27.03 -8.32
CA GLU A 6 -31.70 27.20 -8.06
C GLU A 6 -31.36 27.12 -6.57
N GLU A 7 -32.20 27.72 -5.71
CA GLU A 7 -32.04 27.66 -4.26
C GLU A 7 -32.21 26.22 -3.72
N ILE A 8 -33.19 25.47 -4.25
CA ILE A 8 -33.40 24.06 -3.91
C ILE A 8 -32.20 23.20 -4.31
N ILE A 9 -31.69 23.36 -5.53
CA ILE A 9 -30.51 22.63 -6.04
C ILE A 9 -29.27 22.97 -5.19
N THR A 10 -29.06 24.26 -4.89
CA THR A 10 -27.93 24.71 -4.08
C THR A 10 -27.94 24.08 -2.68
N ASN A 11 -29.10 24.03 -2.03
CA ASN A 11 -29.23 23.42 -0.71
C ASN A 11 -29.08 21.89 -0.75
N PHE A 12 -29.57 21.25 -1.80
CA PHE A 12 -29.35 19.83 -2.03
C PHE A 12 -27.85 19.49 -2.20
N ASN A 13 -27.13 20.24 -3.03
CA ASN A 13 -25.69 20.08 -3.24
C ASN A 13 -24.90 20.22 -1.93
N LYS A 14 -25.22 21.23 -1.12
CA LYS A 14 -24.64 21.43 0.23
C LYS A 14 -24.83 20.22 1.14
N MET A 15 -26.03 19.65 1.15
CA MET A 15 -26.34 18.47 1.95
C MET A 15 -25.49 17.27 1.52
N ILE A 16 -25.40 16.99 0.22
CA ILE A 16 -24.62 15.89 -0.33
C ILE A 16 -23.13 16.01 0.06
N VAL A 17 -22.54 17.18 -0.15
CA VAL A 17 -21.12 17.42 0.15
C VAL A 17 -20.79 17.20 1.62
N ALA A 18 -21.61 17.74 2.52
CA ALA A 18 -21.40 17.57 3.96
C ALA A 18 -21.39 16.10 4.41
N HIS A 19 -22.13 15.25 3.70
CA HIS A 19 -22.23 13.82 3.96
C HIS A 19 -21.06 13.04 3.37
N VAL A 20 -20.65 13.35 2.13
CA VAL A 20 -19.48 12.71 1.50
C VAL A 20 -18.21 12.98 2.30
N LEU A 21 -18.04 14.20 2.81
CA LEU A 21 -16.93 14.54 3.72
C LEU A 21 -16.90 13.73 5.02
N ARG A 22 -18.02 13.14 5.41
CA ARG A 22 -18.15 12.26 6.58
C ARG A 22 -18.03 10.77 6.22
N GLY A 23 -17.62 10.46 4.98
CA GLY A 23 -17.44 9.09 4.51
C GLY A 23 -18.69 8.46 3.90
N VAL A 24 -19.71 9.26 3.53
CA VAL A 24 -20.86 8.75 2.77
C VAL A 24 -20.47 8.51 1.31
N THR A 25 -20.81 7.34 0.78
CA THR A 25 -20.51 6.95 -0.61
C THR A 25 -21.76 6.80 -1.48
N GLU A 26 -22.91 6.57 -0.86
CA GLU A 26 -24.17 6.30 -1.58
C GLU A 26 -25.34 7.04 -0.92
N PHE A 27 -26.23 7.59 -1.74
CA PHE A 27 -27.47 8.25 -1.33
C PHE A 27 -28.66 7.55 -1.98
N HIS A 28 -29.64 7.19 -1.16
CA HIS A 28 -30.87 6.56 -1.57
C HIS A 28 -32.02 7.54 -1.34
N LEU A 29 -32.51 8.13 -2.43
CA LEU A 29 -33.58 9.12 -2.40
C LEU A 29 -34.88 8.46 -2.88
N ARG A 30 -35.86 8.37 -1.97
CA ARG A 30 -37.17 7.76 -2.26
C ARG A 30 -38.30 8.70 -1.83
N PRO A 31 -39.40 8.80 -2.60
CA PRO A 31 -40.53 9.66 -2.23
C PRO A 31 -41.13 9.21 -0.89
N ALA A 32 -41.42 10.17 -0.02
CA ALA A 32 -42.03 9.95 1.30
C ALA A 32 -41.21 9.08 2.29
N GLU A 33 -39.95 8.74 1.97
CA GLU A 33 -39.01 8.14 2.92
C GLU A 33 -37.96 9.16 3.41
N ASN A 34 -37.36 8.89 4.57
CA ASN A 34 -36.19 9.61 5.03
C ASN A 34 -34.98 9.35 4.11
N LEU A 35 -34.06 10.32 4.03
CA LEU A 35 -32.78 10.11 3.36
C LEU A 35 -32.03 8.95 4.01
N LYS A 36 -31.71 7.94 3.21
CA LYS A 36 -30.82 6.83 3.57
C LYS A 36 -29.49 7.02 2.89
N VAL A 37 -28.41 6.86 3.64
CA VAL A 37 -27.05 6.97 3.11
C VAL A 37 -26.19 5.80 3.55
N MET A 38 -25.18 5.46 2.77
CA MET A 38 -24.20 4.44 3.15
C MET A 38 -23.02 5.07 3.88
N VAL A 39 -22.75 4.66 5.12
CA VAL A 39 -21.57 5.06 5.93
C VAL A 39 -20.89 3.79 6.43
N ASN A 40 -19.58 3.63 6.16
CA ASN A 40 -18.79 2.47 6.62
C ASN A 40 -19.48 1.12 6.33
N ASP A 41 -19.97 0.93 5.10
CA ASP A 41 -20.67 -0.28 4.65
C ASP A 41 -22.00 -0.61 5.36
N SER A 42 -22.62 0.38 6.02
CA SER A 42 -23.95 0.25 6.62
C SER A 42 -24.89 1.36 6.12
N ILE A 43 -26.14 1.01 5.81
CA ILE A 43 -27.18 2.00 5.47
C ILE A 43 -27.68 2.64 6.76
N VAL A 44 -27.60 3.96 6.85
CA VAL A 44 -28.04 4.76 8.00
C VAL A 44 -29.07 5.77 7.52
N GLU A 45 -30.18 5.88 8.25
CA GLU A 45 -31.13 6.99 8.06
C GLU A 45 -30.51 8.28 8.61
N ASN A 46 -30.32 9.28 7.74
CA ASN A 46 -29.52 10.46 8.05
C ASN A 46 -30.32 11.77 8.06
N ASN A 47 -31.66 11.70 8.05
CA ASN A 47 -32.53 12.87 8.27
C ASN A 47 -33.88 12.49 8.89
N LYS A 48 -34.53 13.47 9.55
CA LYS A 48 -35.89 13.37 10.10
C LYS A 48 -36.99 13.95 9.17
N ILE A 49 -36.65 14.27 7.92
CA ILE A 49 -37.54 14.94 6.97
C ILE A 49 -37.70 14.04 5.73
N PRO A 50 -38.93 13.63 5.36
CA PRO A 50 -39.20 12.84 4.16
C PRO A 50 -38.85 13.59 2.87
N ILE A 51 -38.31 12.88 1.88
CA ILE A 51 -38.00 13.43 0.57
C ILE A 51 -39.29 13.62 -0.24
N SER A 52 -39.51 14.82 -0.79
CA SER A 52 -40.68 15.09 -1.64
C SER A 52 -40.45 14.64 -3.08
N GLU A 53 -41.52 14.24 -3.76
CA GLU A 53 -41.48 13.88 -5.19
C GLU A 53 -41.04 15.06 -6.06
N GLN A 54 -41.42 16.28 -5.70
CA GLN A 54 -40.99 17.51 -6.38
C GLN A 54 -39.48 17.72 -6.31
N LEU A 55 -38.83 17.40 -5.18
CA LEU A 55 -37.37 17.51 -5.05
C LEU A 55 -36.68 16.51 -5.98
N LEU A 56 -37.17 15.27 -6.04
CA LEU A 56 -36.62 14.22 -6.92
C LEU A 56 -36.73 14.61 -8.39
N GLU A 57 -37.88 15.16 -8.79
CA GLU A 57 -38.10 15.62 -10.17
C GLU A 57 -37.16 16.78 -10.53
N ILE A 58 -36.98 17.76 -9.63
CA ILE A 58 -36.05 18.89 -9.84
C ILE A 58 -34.62 18.39 -9.99
N VAL A 59 -34.18 17.48 -9.12
CA VAL A 59 -32.82 16.91 -9.15
C VAL A 59 -32.60 16.14 -10.47
N LEU A 60 -33.53 15.29 -10.90
CA LEU A 60 -33.38 14.56 -12.17
C LEU A 60 -33.38 15.48 -13.39
N LYS A 61 -34.25 16.50 -13.42
CA LYS A 61 -34.26 17.47 -14.52
C LYS A 61 -32.92 18.18 -14.63
N LYS A 62 -32.32 18.56 -13.50
CA LYS A 62 -30.98 19.16 -13.47
C LYS A 62 -29.92 18.21 -14.05
N ILE A 63 -29.88 16.98 -13.55
CA ILE A 63 -28.96 15.92 -14.00
C ILE A 63 -29.05 15.70 -15.51
N ILE A 64 -30.26 15.53 -16.03
CA ILE A 64 -30.50 15.24 -17.45
C ILE A 64 -30.23 16.46 -18.32
N SER A 65 -30.58 17.66 -17.86
CA SER A 65 -30.30 18.91 -18.59
C SER A 65 -28.80 19.10 -18.85
N GLU A 66 -27.96 18.84 -17.83
CA GLU A 66 -26.51 18.98 -17.93
C GLU A 66 -25.88 17.90 -18.80
N ASN A 67 -26.36 16.65 -18.71
CA ASN A 67 -25.77 15.52 -19.42
C ASN A 67 -26.25 15.39 -20.88
N GLN A 68 -27.48 15.80 -21.18
CA GLN A 68 -28.06 15.72 -22.54
C GLN A 68 -28.05 17.07 -23.27
N ASN A 69 -27.43 18.10 -22.69
CA ASN A 69 -27.39 19.47 -23.22
C ASN A 69 -28.79 20.00 -23.60
N LYS A 70 -29.78 19.70 -22.75
CA LYS A 70 -31.18 20.16 -22.86
C LYS A 70 -31.43 21.32 -21.91
N SER A 71 -32.38 22.20 -22.21
CA SER A 71 -32.85 23.18 -21.23
C SER A 71 -33.57 22.46 -20.07
N PHE A 72 -33.45 22.99 -18.85
CA PHE A 72 -34.11 22.42 -17.66
C PHE A 72 -35.62 22.22 -17.86
N GLU A 73 -36.27 23.17 -18.54
CA GLU A 73 -37.70 23.15 -18.87
C GLU A 73 -38.03 22.17 -20.00
N GLY A 74 -37.06 21.85 -20.85
CA GLY A 74 -37.18 20.91 -21.95
C GLY A 74 -36.97 19.45 -21.56
N VAL A 75 -36.71 19.15 -20.28
CA VAL A 75 -36.62 17.77 -19.77
C VAL A 75 -38.01 17.28 -19.40
N GLU A 76 -38.49 16.28 -20.14
CA GLU A 76 -39.81 15.67 -19.93
C GLU A 76 -39.70 14.33 -19.17
N LYS A 77 -40.80 13.87 -18.54
CA LYS A 77 -40.84 12.58 -17.81
C LYS A 77 -40.35 11.38 -18.65
N LYS A 78 -40.54 11.40 -19.98
CA LYS A 78 -40.05 10.35 -20.89
C LYS A 78 -38.52 10.27 -20.94
N ASP A 79 -37.83 11.40 -20.71
CA ASP A 79 -36.37 11.47 -20.70
C ASP A 79 -35.77 10.77 -19.46
N PHE A 80 -36.59 10.46 -18.46
CA PHE A 80 -36.19 9.72 -17.27
C PHE A 80 -36.00 8.22 -17.54
N VAL A 81 -36.56 7.70 -18.65
CA VAL A 81 -36.63 6.25 -18.97
C VAL A 81 -35.80 5.88 -20.21
N VAL A 82 -35.53 6.82 -21.11
CA VAL A 82 -34.88 6.55 -22.40
C VAL A 82 -33.35 6.55 -22.26
N VAL A 83 -32.80 5.52 -21.62
CA VAL A 83 -31.54 4.87 -22.03
C VAL A 83 -31.75 3.36 -21.86
N SER A 84 -32.35 2.76 -22.89
CA SER A 84 -32.71 1.34 -22.90
C SER A 84 -31.48 0.44 -22.83
N GLY A 85 -31.32 -0.30 -21.71
CA GLY A 85 -30.47 -1.48 -21.61
C GLY A 85 -29.11 -1.32 -20.93
N GLY A 86 -28.81 -0.16 -20.33
CA GLY A 86 -27.55 0.07 -19.63
C GLY A 86 -27.71 1.03 -18.47
N ASN A 87 -26.85 0.89 -17.47
CA ASN A 87 -26.64 1.86 -16.41
C ASN A 87 -26.60 3.30 -16.96
N LEU A 88 -27.32 4.22 -16.34
CA LEU A 88 -27.14 5.64 -16.58
C LEU A 88 -25.89 6.10 -15.81
N ASP A 89 -24.73 6.00 -16.46
CA ASP A 89 -23.48 6.60 -16.00
C ASP A 89 -23.52 8.11 -16.31
N TYR A 90 -24.36 8.85 -15.58
CA TYR A 90 -24.36 10.31 -15.62
C TYR A 90 -23.31 10.83 -14.64
N ASP A 91 -22.24 11.40 -15.20
CA ASP A 91 -21.24 12.17 -14.47
C ASP A 91 -21.87 13.50 -14.04
N ILE A 92 -22.57 13.49 -12.92
CA ILE A 92 -23.10 14.73 -12.34
C ILE A 92 -22.01 15.31 -11.46
N PHE A 93 -21.63 16.54 -11.79
CA PHE A 93 -20.67 17.30 -11.03
C PHE A 93 -21.40 18.16 -10.02
N ILE A 94 -21.26 17.84 -8.74
CA ILE A 94 -21.87 18.61 -7.66
C ILE A 94 -20.82 19.56 -7.10
N ASP A 95 -20.97 20.84 -7.39
CA ASP A 95 -20.12 21.88 -6.81
C ASP A 95 -20.59 22.21 -5.39
N SER A 96 -19.66 22.14 -4.45
CA SER A 96 -19.86 22.62 -3.09
C SER A 96 -19.65 24.13 -3.00
N PRO A 97 -20.25 24.81 -2.01
CA PRO A 97 -19.89 26.20 -1.70
C PRO A 97 -18.43 26.38 -1.27
N SER A 98 -17.76 25.29 -0.89
CA SER A 98 -16.34 25.23 -0.53
C SER A 98 -15.42 24.90 -1.72
N GLY A 99 -15.93 24.83 -2.96
CA GLY A 99 -15.14 24.59 -4.17
C GLY A 99 -14.78 23.12 -4.48
N GLN A 100 -15.19 22.16 -3.63
CA GLN A 100 -15.13 20.73 -3.96
C GLN A 100 -16.16 20.36 -5.02
N ARG A 101 -15.74 19.58 -6.01
CA ARG A 101 -16.58 19.00 -7.07
C ARG A 101 -16.71 17.51 -6.80
N LEU A 102 -17.94 17.00 -6.69
CA LEU A 102 -18.18 15.55 -6.55
C LEU A 102 -18.61 14.98 -7.89
N ARG A 103 -18.10 13.81 -8.25
CA ARG A 103 -18.55 13.08 -9.45
C ARG A 103 -19.51 11.99 -9.03
N THR A 104 -20.70 12.02 -9.60
CA THR A 104 -21.63 10.90 -9.45
C THR A 104 -21.20 9.82 -10.43
N LEU A 105 -20.74 8.68 -9.93
CA LEU A 105 -20.37 7.54 -10.78
C LEU A 105 -21.57 6.99 -11.53
N LYS A 106 -22.73 7.03 -10.87
CA LYS A 106 -23.93 6.36 -11.34
C LYS A 106 -25.17 6.98 -10.70
N CYS A 107 -26.13 7.36 -11.54
CA CYS A 107 -27.44 7.81 -11.11
C CYS A 107 -28.48 6.86 -11.70
N LEU A 108 -29.14 6.06 -10.86
CA LEU A 108 -30.16 5.11 -11.30
C LEU A 108 -31.56 5.64 -10.97
N PRO A 109 -32.22 6.35 -11.90
CA PRO A 109 -33.64 6.61 -11.80
C PRO A 109 -34.42 5.31 -12.02
N THR A 110 -35.27 4.91 -11.07
CA THR A 110 -36.27 3.85 -11.30
C THR A 110 -37.65 4.47 -11.25
N ILE A 111 -38.48 4.19 -12.26
CA ILE A 111 -39.91 4.54 -12.24
C ILE A 111 -40.69 3.26 -11.94
N THR A 112 -41.48 3.26 -10.87
CA THR A 112 -42.37 2.12 -10.56
C THR A 112 -43.65 2.16 -11.38
N ASP A 113 -44.43 1.07 -11.36
CA ASP A 113 -45.76 0.97 -11.98
C ASP A 113 -46.76 2.07 -11.53
N LYS A 114 -46.43 2.79 -10.44
CA LYS A 114 -47.19 3.93 -9.89
C LYS A 114 -46.60 5.30 -10.26
N GLU A 115 -45.73 5.37 -11.27
CA GLU A 115 -44.98 6.57 -11.70
C GLU A 115 -44.03 7.19 -10.64
N GLN A 116 -43.76 6.50 -9.53
CA GLN A 116 -42.87 7.05 -8.50
C GLN A 116 -41.40 6.96 -8.92
N ILE A 117 -40.66 8.05 -8.73
CA ILE A 117 -39.24 8.21 -9.07
C ILE A 117 -38.36 7.81 -7.89
N PHE A 118 -37.38 6.94 -8.11
CA PHE A 118 -36.36 6.57 -7.12
C PHE A 118 -34.99 6.95 -7.67
N ILE A 119 -34.13 7.58 -6.87
CA ILE A 119 -32.76 7.93 -7.30
C ILE A 119 -31.76 7.25 -6.37
N LYS A 120 -30.95 6.35 -6.91
CA LYS A 120 -29.70 5.91 -6.27
C LYS A 120 -28.54 6.71 -6.87
N MET A 121 -27.83 7.46 -6.04
CA MET A 121 -26.60 8.16 -6.43
C MET A 121 -25.41 7.50 -5.75
N VAL A 122 -24.49 6.98 -6.56
CA VAL A 122 -23.16 6.55 -6.09
C VAL A 122 -22.21 7.71 -6.36
N LEU A 123 -21.63 8.28 -5.31
CA LEU A 123 -20.72 9.41 -5.41
C LEU A 123 -19.32 8.93 -5.11
N GLU A 124 -18.44 9.09 -6.10
CA GLU A 124 -17.02 9.10 -5.80
C GLU A 124 -16.60 10.55 -5.54
N PRO A 125 -15.84 10.82 -4.47
CA PRO A 125 -15.13 12.07 -4.40
C PRO A 125 -14.22 12.14 -5.63
N GLU A 126 -14.42 13.15 -6.49
CA GLU A 126 -13.32 13.60 -7.31
C GLU A 126 -12.25 14.03 -6.31
N ILE A 127 -11.12 13.33 -6.31
CA ILE A 127 -10.02 13.67 -5.42
C ILE A 127 -9.47 14.98 -5.98
N ARG A 128 -10.05 16.12 -5.58
CA ARG A 128 -9.48 17.44 -5.79
C ARG A 128 -9.01 17.96 -4.45
N ILE A 129 -7.77 17.67 -4.11
CA ILE A 129 -7.19 18.21 -2.88
C ILE A 129 -6.61 19.56 -3.17
N GLY A 130 -7.27 20.56 -2.59
CA GLY A 130 -6.75 21.92 -2.47
C GLY A 130 -6.75 22.68 -3.78
N TYR A 131 -7.66 23.64 -3.87
CA TYR A 131 -7.24 24.95 -4.38
C TYR A 131 -5.94 25.36 -3.66
N PRO A 132 -5.02 25.94 -4.41
CA PRO A 132 -5.23 27.24 -5.00
C PRO A 132 -5.84 27.18 -6.40
N GLU A 133 -6.51 28.25 -6.85
CA GLU A 133 -6.62 28.49 -8.28
C GLU A 133 -5.22 28.29 -8.89
N VAL A 134 -5.12 27.79 -10.11
CA VAL A 134 -3.84 27.66 -10.85
C VAL A 134 -2.89 28.84 -10.56
N ALA A 135 -3.44 30.05 -10.40
CA ALA A 135 -2.76 31.26 -9.97
C ALA A 135 -2.01 31.24 -8.62
N GLU A 136 -2.45 30.58 -7.53
CA GLU A 136 -1.74 30.69 -6.24
C GLU A 136 -0.55 29.72 -6.08
N VAL A 137 -0.50 28.57 -6.78
CA VAL A 137 0.76 27.78 -6.85
C VAL A 137 1.86 28.62 -7.50
N TYR A 138 1.52 29.35 -8.57
CA TYR A 138 2.44 30.28 -9.23
C TYR A 138 2.77 31.53 -8.39
N LYS A 139 2.00 31.84 -7.34
CA LYS A 139 2.27 32.94 -6.40
C LYS A 139 3.18 32.53 -5.23
N ILE A 140 3.47 31.24 -5.04
CA ILE A 140 4.39 30.77 -3.99
C ILE A 140 5.80 31.27 -4.31
N GLY A 141 6.15 32.43 -3.76
CA GLY A 141 7.40 33.13 -4.02
C GLY A 141 8.48 32.80 -3.01
N THR A 142 8.10 32.43 -1.79
CA THR A 142 9.04 32.16 -0.69
C THR A 142 9.11 30.67 -0.32
N GLU A 143 10.20 30.31 0.36
CA GLU A 143 10.40 28.95 0.90
C GLU A 143 9.44 28.62 2.04
N GLU A 144 9.07 29.61 2.86
CA GLU A 144 8.13 29.44 3.98
C GLU A 144 6.70 29.18 3.47
N GLU A 145 6.27 29.91 2.44
CA GLU A 145 4.99 29.67 1.76
C GLU A 145 4.95 28.28 1.13
N LEU A 146 6.04 27.84 0.48
CA LEU A 146 6.12 26.51 -0.12
C LEU A 146 6.02 25.42 0.94
N GLU A 147 6.72 25.58 2.06
CA GLU A 147 6.68 24.63 3.17
C GLU A 147 5.27 24.53 3.79
N SER A 148 4.61 25.68 4.02
CA SER A 148 3.25 25.69 4.56
C SER A 148 2.27 25.03 3.59
N TRP A 149 2.32 25.42 2.31
CA TRP A 149 1.45 24.85 1.29
C TRP A 149 1.64 23.34 1.16
N PHE A 150 2.88 22.86 1.17
CA PHE A 150 3.17 21.44 1.02
C PHE A 150 2.70 20.62 2.23
N ASP A 151 2.86 21.15 3.45
CA ASP A 151 2.37 20.50 4.67
C ASP A 151 0.83 20.42 4.68
N ASP A 152 0.14 21.49 4.24
CA ASP A 152 -1.32 21.50 4.08
C ASP A 152 -1.78 20.51 3.00
N PHE A 153 -1.10 20.49 1.85
CA PHE A 153 -1.34 19.53 0.76
C PHE A 153 -1.21 18.09 1.28
N ALA A 154 -0.10 17.75 1.92
CA ALA A 154 0.12 16.43 2.48
C ALA A 154 -0.92 16.06 3.55
N THR A 155 -1.27 17.00 4.43
CA THR A 155 -2.28 16.80 5.49
C THR A 155 -3.67 16.55 4.91
N ASN A 156 -4.07 17.27 3.87
CA ASN A 156 -5.36 17.06 3.21
C ASN A 156 -5.43 15.71 2.48
N ILE A 157 -4.34 15.26 1.84
CA ILE A 157 -4.23 13.90 1.29
C ILE A 157 -4.43 12.86 2.37
N LEU A 158 -3.85 13.08 3.55
CA LEU A 158 -3.95 12.16 4.68
C LEU A 158 -5.35 12.11 5.31
N ALA A 159 -6.13 13.17 5.22
CA ALA A 159 -7.51 13.21 5.70
C ALA A 159 -8.47 12.38 4.82
N MET A 160 -8.02 11.93 3.64
CA MET A 160 -8.81 11.08 2.77
C MET A 160 -9.00 9.67 3.32
N ASN A 161 -10.25 9.31 3.60
CA ASN A 161 -10.63 7.96 4.02
C ASN A 161 -11.13 7.09 2.85
N ASN A 162 -11.70 7.69 1.80
CA ASN A 162 -12.16 6.96 0.62
C ASN A 162 -11.98 7.78 -0.67
N PRO A 163 -11.19 7.32 -1.65
CA PRO A 163 -10.24 6.21 -1.52
C PRO A 163 -9.08 6.60 -0.61
N ARG A 164 -8.60 5.65 0.22
CA ARG A 164 -7.45 5.86 1.09
C ARG A 164 -6.15 5.83 0.25
N PRO A 165 -5.39 6.92 0.17
CA PRO A 165 -4.16 6.96 -0.61
C PRO A 165 -3.07 6.12 0.03
N LYS A 166 -2.38 5.33 -0.81
CA LYS A 166 -1.21 4.52 -0.41
C LYS A 166 0.08 5.29 -0.68
N ASP A 167 0.19 5.78 -1.90
CA ASP A 167 1.34 6.55 -2.38
C ASP A 167 0.86 7.85 -3.06
N ILE A 168 1.68 8.89 -3.01
CA ILE A 168 1.49 10.17 -3.73
C ILE A 168 2.58 10.24 -4.81
N LEU A 169 2.21 10.66 -6.01
CA LEU A 169 3.09 10.80 -7.17
C LEU A 169 3.01 12.23 -7.69
N LEU A 170 4.11 12.97 -7.59
CA LEU A 170 4.27 14.30 -8.18
C LEU A 170 5.25 14.18 -9.35
N GLN A 171 4.74 14.34 -10.57
CA GLN A 171 5.52 14.19 -11.79
C GLN A 171 5.56 15.53 -12.53
N PRO A 172 6.73 15.97 -13.04
CA PRO A 172 6.83 17.20 -13.81
C PRO A 172 6.04 17.09 -15.12
N ASN A 173 5.43 18.21 -15.53
CA ASN A 173 4.80 18.43 -16.84
C ASN A 173 3.77 17.36 -17.25
N LYS A 174 3.19 16.67 -16.26
CA LYS A 174 2.04 15.78 -16.44
C LYS A 174 0.77 16.51 -16.04
N MET A 175 -0.33 16.25 -16.75
CA MET A 175 -1.58 16.99 -16.58
C MET A 175 -2.06 17.07 -15.12
N HIS A 176 -1.76 16.04 -14.30
CA HIS A 176 -2.23 15.95 -12.92
C HIS A 176 -1.17 15.32 -12.00
N PRO A 177 -1.02 15.76 -10.74
CA PRO A 177 -0.47 14.95 -9.66
C PRO A 177 -1.40 13.76 -9.39
N TYR A 178 -0.85 12.63 -8.96
CA TYR A 178 -1.64 11.41 -8.74
C TYR A 178 -1.51 10.88 -7.32
N VAL A 179 -2.58 10.30 -6.80
CA VAL A 179 -2.50 9.33 -5.70
C VAL A 179 -2.62 7.92 -6.27
N ILE A 180 -1.90 6.98 -5.68
CA ILE A 180 -2.12 5.56 -5.90
C ILE A 180 -3.05 5.07 -4.80
N VAL A 181 -4.20 4.55 -5.22
CA VAL A 181 -5.20 3.94 -4.35
C VAL A 181 -5.42 2.49 -4.75
N THR A 182 -6.18 1.73 -3.95
CA THR A 182 -6.64 0.41 -4.39
C THR A 182 -7.48 0.59 -5.67
N GLY A 183 -7.01 0.04 -6.79
CA GLY A 183 -7.61 0.24 -8.12
C GLY A 183 -6.77 1.05 -9.12
N GLY A 184 -5.65 1.66 -8.69
CA GLY A 184 -4.68 2.29 -9.59
C GLY A 184 -4.38 3.77 -9.31
N LEU A 185 -3.82 4.45 -10.31
CA LEU A 185 -3.49 5.88 -10.28
C LEU A 185 -4.77 6.72 -10.43
N ARG A 186 -4.96 7.71 -9.55
CA ARG A 186 -6.06 8.68 -9.64
C ARG A 186 -5.54 10.11 -9.55
N PRO A 187 -5.94 11.02 -10.45
CA PRO A 187 -5.51 12.41 -10.41
C PRO A 187 -6.06 13.11 -9.17
N ILE A 188 -5.28 14.06 -8.62
CA ILE A 188 -5.60 14.80 -7.38
C ILE A 188 -5.95 16.27 -7.64
N THR A 189 -5.53 16.82 -8.77
CA THR A 189 -5.75 18.22 -9.12
C THR A 189 -5.50 18.43 -10.60
N ASP A 190 -6.12 19.46 -11.18
CA ASP A 190 -5.90 19.89 -12.57
C ASP A 190 -4.62 20.73 -12.75
N VAL A 191 -3.90 20.99 -11.65
CA VAL A 191 -2.67 21.79 -11.69
C VAL A 191 -1.53 20.96 -12.26
N VAL A 192 -1.04 21.37 -13.43
CA VAL A 192 0.22 20.87 -13.99
C VAL A 192 1.38 21.40 -13.16
N LEU A 193 2.18 20.50 -12.60
CA LEU A 193 3.40 20.88 -11.89
C LEU A 193 4.52 21.07 -12.91
N SER A 194 5.04 22.29 -13.03
CA SER A 194 6.22 22.53 -13.87
C SER A 194 7.45 21.84 -13.27
N THR A 195 8.44 21.56 -14.12
CA THR A 195 9.74 21.02 -13.70
C THR A 195 10.42 21.90 -12.64
N GLY A 196 10.38 23.23 -12.81
CA GLY A 196 10.90 24.15 -11.79
C GLY A 196 10.19 24.00 -10.44
N PHE A 197 8.88 23.72 -10.44
CA PHE A 197 8.11 23.56 -9.22
C PHE A 197 8.37 22.21 -8.53
N THR A 198 8.43 21.10 -9.28
CA THR A 198 8.79 19.80 -8.69
C THR A 198 10.22 19.81 -8.13
N ASN A 199 11.16 20.48 -8.79
CA ASN A 199 12.53 20.66 -8.29
C ASN A 199 12.57 21.51 -7.00
N ARG A 200 11.70 22.51 -6.85
CA ARG A 200 11.55 23.27 -5.59
C ARG A 200 11.00 22.40 -4.47
N ILE A 201 9.98 21.58 -4.73
CA ILE A 201 9.45 20.62 -3.75
C ILE A 201 10.53 19.61 -3.34
N ALA A 202 11.29 19.07 -4.30
CA ALA A 202 12.37 18.13 -4.02
C ALA A 202 13.44 18.75 -3.10
N ASN A 203 13.85 19.99 -3.37
CA ASN A 203 14.77 20.75 -2.51
C ASN A 203 14.22 20.95 -1.10
N LEU A 204 12.94 21.36 -0.98
CA LEU A 204 12.24 21.50 0.29
C LEU A 204 12.28 20.18 1.08
N LEU A 205 11.92 19.05 0.45
CA LEU A 205 11.87 17.75 1.10
C LEU A 205 13.25 17.30 1.58
N VAL A 206 14.30 17.48 0.77
CA VAL A 206 15.69 17.20 1.18
C VAL A 206 16.08 18.04 2.40
N ARG A 207 15.77 19.34 2.40
CA ARG A 207 16.01 20.24 3.54
C ARG A 207 15.27 19.75 4.80
N LEU A 208 13.99 19.45 4.69
CA LEU A 208 13.16 19.00 5.82
C LEU A 208 13.54 17.61 6.35
N SER A 209 14.13 16.75 5.52
CA SER A 209 14.64 15.45 5.96
C SER A 209 15.74 15.57 7.03
N ASN A 210 16.48 16.69 7.02
CA ASN A 210 17.66 16.92 7.85
C ASN A 210 18.64 15.73 7.77
N ASN A 211 18.86 15.20 6.57
CA ASN A 211 19.84 14.16 6.30
C ASN A 211 21.13 14.80 5.75
N PRO A 212 22.20 14.93 6.56
CA PRO A 212 23.42 15.64 6.15
C PRO A 212 24.09 15.02 4.93
N SER A 213 24.06 13.70 4.79
CA SER A 213 24.71 13.02 3.67
C SER A 213 24.01 13.33 2.34
N ILE A 214 22.67 13.42 2.35
CA ILE A 214 21.89 13.79 1.17
C ILE A 214 22.03 15.29 0.86
N ILE A 215 22.05 16.14 1.88
CA ILE A 215 22.29 17.59 1.70
C ILE A 215 23.68 17.83 1.08
N ASP A 216 24.71 17.12 1.57
CA ASP A 216 26.06 17.24 1.02
C ASP A 216 26.19 16.60 -0.36
N LEU A 217 25.44 15.53 -0.65
CA LEU A 217 25.34 14.94 -2.00
C LEU A 217 24.78 15.98 -2.98
N LEU A 218 23.66 16.61 -2.61
CA LEU A 218 22.99 17.61 -3.44
C LEU A 218 23.87 18.84 -3.66
N ARG A 219 24.56 19.32 -2.61
CA ARG A 219 25.55 20.41 -2.72
C ARG A 219 26.71 20.10 -3.66
N LYS A 220 27.19 18.85 -3.68
CA LYS A 220 28.25 18.40 -4.59
C LYS A 220 27.76 18.23 -6.02
N ASN A 221 26.46 18.12 -6.22
CA ASN A 221 25.80 18.03 -7.52
C ASN A 221 25.23 19.41 -7.94
N ASP A 222 25.87 20.51 -7.54
CA ASP A 222 25.45 21.89 -7.83
C ASP A 222 24.00 22.24 -7.46
N ASN A 223 23.47 21.58 -6.42
CA ASN A 223 22.06 21.61 -6.01
C ASN A 223 21.08 21.13 -7.08
N SER A 224 21.55 20.32 -8.03
CA SER A 224 20.77 19.65 -9.04
C SER A 224 20.44 18.22 -8.64
N PHE A 225 19.30 17.73 -9.11
CA PHE A 225 18.88 16.33 -8.94
C PHE A 225 19.31 15.44 -10.11
N ASP A 226 19.99 15.99 -11.10
CA ASP A 226 20.38 15.25 -12.31
C ASP A 226 21.19 14.00 -11.96
N ASN A 227 20.79 12.86 -12.52
CA ASN A 227 21.35 11.54 -12.28
C ASN A 227 21.30 11.06 -10.82
N LEU A 228 20.44 11.64 -9.98
CA LEU A 228 20.25 11.23 -8.59
C LEU A 228 18.97 10.41 -8.40
N ASP A 229 19.05 9.45 -7.47
CA ASP A 229 17.93 8.69 -6.90
C ASP A 229 18.08 8.71 -5.37
N ILE A 230 17.17 9.42 -4.70
CA ILE A 230 17.29 9.79 -3.29
C ILE A 230 16.09 9.25 -2.52
N ASP A 231 16.37 8.43 -1.49
CA ASP A 231 15.40 8.00 -0.48
C ASP A 231 15.58 8.82 0.82
N ILE A 232 14.53 9.45 1.31
CA ILE A 232 14.50 10.20 2.59
C ILE A 232 13.20 9.94 3.36
N ALA A 233 13.19 10.25 4.66
CA ALA A 233 11.96 10.34 5.44
C ALA A 233 11.54 11.80 5.63
N TYR A 234 10.27 12.09 5.40
CA TYR A 234 9.64 13.37 5.67
C TYR A 234 8.62 13.22 6.80
N ARG A 235 8.53 14.22 7.68
CA ARG A 235 7.51 14.30 8.73
C ARG A 235 6.78 15.63 8.61
N THR A 236 5.46 15.55 8.45
CA THR A 236 4.55 16.71 8.46
C THR A 236 4.48 17.36 9.85
N LYS A 237 3.99 18.60 9.95
CA LYS A 237 3.81 19.31 11.22
C LYS A 237 2.81 18.59 12.14
N VAL A 238 1.81 17.93 11.57
CA VAL A 238 0.84 17.08 12.30
C VAL A 238 1.42 15.72 12.74
N GLY A 239 2.71 15.46 12.48
CA GLY A 239 3.45 14.32 13.00
C GLY A 239 3.43 13.06 12.11
N ARG A 240 2.73 13.11 10.97
CA ARG A 240 2.61 12.00 10.00
C ARG A 240 3.88 11.87 9.19
N ARG A 241 4.32 10.63 8.94
CA ARG A 241 5.59 10.32 8.27
C ARG A 241 5.38 9.76 6.88
N PHE A 242 6.26 10.14 5.97
CA PHE A 242 6.34 9.61 4.62
C PHE A 242 7.75 9.09 4.36
N ARG A 243 7.85 7.98 3.61
CA ARG A 243 9.06 7.66 2.86
C ARG A 243 8.93 8.37 1.51
N VAL A 244 9.91 9.20 1.19
CA VAL A 244 9.96 9.96 -0.05
C VAL A 244 11.10 9.42 -0.89
N ASN A 245 10.80 9.09 -2.14
CA ASN A 245 11.80 8.84 -3.16
C ASN A 245 11.74 9.97 -4.20
N ILE A 246 12.90 10.53 -4.52
CA ILE A 246 13.09 11.60 -5.50
C ILE A 246 14.03 11.04 -6.56
N ALA A 247 13.53 10.91 -7.79
CA ALA A 247 14.30 10.38 -8.91
C ALA A 247 14.35 11.38 -10.06
N ASP A 248 15.50 11.48 -10.70
CA ASP A 248 15.64 12.19 -11.97
C ASP A 248 14.89 11.44 -13.08
N VAL A 249 14.08 12.17 -13.84
CA VAL A 249 13.32 11.65 -14.98
C VAL A 249 13.44 12.58 -16.17
N PHE A 250 13.34 12.00 -17.36
CA PHE A 250 13.28 12.77 -18.58
C PHE A 250 12.04 13.66 -18.61
N ASP A 251 12.26 14.96 -18.72
CA ASP A 251 11.25 15.96 -19.01
C ASP A 251 11.49 16.53 -20.41
N ALA A 252 10.45 16.56 -21.26
CA ALA A 252 10.61 16.96 -22.66
C ALA A 252 11.01 18.44 -22.83
N GLU A 253 10.74 19.28 -21.83
CA GLU A 253 11.07 20.71 -21.86
C GLU A 253 12.46 21.02 -21.29
N ASN A 254 12.93 20.25 -20.31
CA ASN A 254 14.16 20.56 -19.55
C ASN A 254 15.19 19.43 -19.52
N GLU A 255 14.97 18.32 -20.24
CA GLU A 255 15.74 17.06 -20.25
C GLU A 255 15.80 16.31 -18.91
N HIS A 256 15.71 17.03 -17.79
CA HIS A 256 15.73 16.56 -16.42
C HIS A 256 14.53 17.10 -15.64
N GLY A 257 14.10 16.34 -14.64
CA GLY A 257 13.03 16.75 -13.74
C GLY A 257 12.86 15.80 -12.57
N CYS A 258 12.38 16.32 -11.44
CA CYS A 258 12.18 15.50 -10.24
C CYS A 258 10.84 14.77 -10.25
N LEU A 259 10.86 13.45 -10.34
CA LEU A 259 9.74 12.59 -9.95
C LEU A 259 9.77 12.38 -8.43
N ILE A 260 8.69 12.73 -7.74
CA ILE A 260 8.59 12.57 -6.29
C ILE A 260 7.51 11.54 -5.98
N THR A 261 7.90 10.44 -5.34
CA THR A 261 6.97 9.45 -4.80
C THR A 261 6.98 9.50 -3.28
N MET A 262 5.79 9.55 -2.66
CA MET A 262 5.67 9.59 -1.21
C MET A 262 4.77 8.47 -0.73
N ARG A 263 5.33 7.55 0.06
CA ARG A 263 4.58 6.48 0.73
C ARG A 263 4.27 6.86 2.15
N LEU A 264 2.99 6.81 2.52
CA LEU A 264 2.58 7.00 3.91
C LEU A 264 3.14 5.87 4.80
N LEU A 265 3.86 6.24 5.84
CA LEU A 265 4.36 5.31 6.84
C LEU A 265 3.38 5.20 8.03
N PRO A 266 3.22 4.00 8.61
CA PRO A 266 2.40 3.83 9.79
C PRO A 266 3.02 4.54 11.01
N GLU A 267 2.18 5.10 11.88
CA GLU A 267 2.65 5.79 13.10
C GLU A 267 3.23 4.84 14.15
N LYS A 268 2.71 3.61 14.17
CA LYS A 268 3.11 2.54 15.09
C LYS A 268 3.25 1.23 14.32
N PRO A 269 4.11 0.31 14.78
CA PRO A 269 4.17 -1.02 14.20
C PRO A 269 2.80 -1.70 14.25
N PHE A 270 2.47 -2.43 13.18
CA PHE A 270 1.37 -3.39 13.22
C PHE A 270 1.71 -4.51 14.21
N THR A 271 0.69 -5.10 14.82
CA THR A 271 0.90 -6.27 15.68
C THR A 271 0.97 -7.55 14.86
N VAL A 272 1.57 -8.60 15.41
CA VAL A 272 1.57 -9.94 14.79
C VAL A 272 0.15 -10.47 14.52
N LYS A 273 -0.84 -10.02 15.29
CA LYS A 273 -2.26 -10.35 15.10
C LYS A 273 -2.86 -9.59 13.92
N ASP A 274 -2.55 -8.29 13.78
CA ASP A 274 -3.05 -7.46 12.68
C ASP A 274 -2.63 -8.03 11.32
N LEU A 275 -1.42 -8.59 11.26
CA LEU A 275 -0.85 -9.19 10.04
C LEU A 275 -1.16 -10.69 9.88
N SER A 276 -1.93 -11.29 10.80
CA SER A 276 -2.20 -12.73 10.81
C SER A 276 -0.94 -13.61 10.76
N ILE A 277 0.16 -13.18 11.39
CA ILE A 277 1.41 -13.93 11.42
C ILE A 277 1.18 -15.26 12.15
N PRO A 278 1.58 -16.42 11.58
CA PRO A 278 1.37 -17.72 12.20
C PRO A 278 1.98 -17.81 13.61
N LYS A 279 1.22 -18.37 14.56
CA LYS A 279 1.69 -18.54 15.96
C LYS A 279 3.04 -19.25 16.04
N ILE A 280 3.28 -20.27 15.20
CA ILE A 280 4.54 -21.02 15.19
C ILE A 280 5.75 -20.13 14.86
N LEU A 281 5.57 -19.14 13.98
CA LEU A 281 6.60 -18.18 13.63
C LEU A 281 6.88 -17.24 14.81
N VAL A 282 5.81 -16.74 15.45
CA VAL A 282 5.90 -15.92 16.68
C VAL A 282 6.62 -16.67 17.80
N ASP A 283 6.23 -17.92 18.08
CA ASP A 283 6.84 -18.77 19.10
C ASP A 283 8.31 -19.08 18.76
N THR A 284 8.61 -19.40 17.50
CA THR A 284 9.99 -19.66 17.04
C THR A 284 10.85 -18.44 17.28
N THR A 285 10.42 -17.27 16.81
CA THR A 285 11.14 -16.01 16.99
C THR A 285 11.33 -15.67 18.47
N PHE A 286 10.31 -15.92 19.30
CA PHE A 286 10.43 -15.77 20.74
C PHE A 286 11.45 -16.73 21.36
N ASN A 287 11.77 -17.88 20.77
CA ASN A 287 12.74 -18.81 21.34
C ASN A 287 14.15 -18.63 20.78
N LEU A 288 14.32 -17.88 19.68
CA LEU A 288 15.63 -17.56 19.15
C LEU A 288 16.42 -16.64 20.11
N LYS A 289 17.65 -17.04 20.40
CA LYS A 289 18.61 -16.26 21.20
C LYS A 289 19.63 -15.52 20.33
N MET A 290 19.97 -16.11 19.18
CA MET A 290 20.97 -15.62 18.23
C MET A 290 20.72 -16.21 16.85
N GLY A 291 21.39 -15.67 15.85
CA GLY A 291 21.31 -16.12 14.47
C GLY A 291 20.67 -15.09 13.56
N LEU A 292 20.52 -15.46 12.30
CA LEU A 292 20.00 -14.62 11.24
C LEU A 292 18.57 -15.05 10.89
N VAL A 293 17.66 -14.07 10.86
CA VAL A 293 16.29 -14.16 10.39
C VAL A 293 16.18 -13.28 9.16
N ILE A 294 15.76 -13.85 8.03
CA ILE A 294 15.64 -13.09 6.79
C ILE A 294 14.19 -13.13 6.32
N ILE A 295 13.66 -11.95 6.05
CA ILE A 295 12.34 -11.77 5.44
C ILE A 295 12.57 -11.30 3.99
N SER A 296 12.28 -12.18 3.04
CA SER A 296 12.39 -11.91 1.61
C SER A 296 11.04 -11.72 0.93
N GLY A 297 11.09 -11.12 -0.26
CA GLY A 297 9.93 -10.86 -1.11
C GLY A 297 10.17 -9.67 -2.02
N THR A 298 9.28 -9.44 -2.97
CA THR A 298 9.36 -8.31 -3.91
C THR A 298 9.09 -6.97 -3.23
N THR A 299 9.34 -5.86 -3.92
CA THR A 299 8.94 -4.53 -3.44
C THR A 299 7.43 -4.47 -3.21
N GLY A 300 7.01 -3.91 -2.07
CA GLY A 300 5.59 -3.85 -1.71
C GLY A 300 5.03 -5.12 -1.10
N SER A 301 5.81 -6.19 -0.91
CA SER A 301 5.33 -7.43 -0.29
C SER A 301 5.13 -7.36 1.24
N GLY A 302 5.39 -6.21 1.87
CA GLY A 302 5.21 -6.00 3.31
C GLY A 302 6.37 -6.44 4.22
N LYS A 303 7.58 -6.66 3.68
CA LYS A 303 8.74 -7.16 4.45
C LYS A 303 9.03 -6.35 5.72
N SER A 304 9.21 -5.02 5.59
CA SER A 304 9.46 -4.11 6.71
C SER A 304 8.31 -4.13 7.72
N THR A 305 7.08 -4.30 7.24
CA THR A 305 5.87 -4.37 8.07
C THR A 305 5.84 -5.64 8.92
N THR A 306 6.11 -6.81 8.33
CA THR A 306 6.28 -8.08 9.05
C THR A 306 7.42 -7.99 10.05
N MET A 307 8.59 -7.50 9.61
CA MET A 307 9.77 -7.34 10.46
C MET A 307 9.47 -6.44 11.66
N GLY A 308 8.82 -5.30 11.43
CA GLY A 308 8.43 -4.37 12.48
C GLY A 308 7.45 -4.97 13.48
N ALA A 309 6.48 -5.76 13.01
CA ALA A 309 5.54 -6.47 13.88
C ALA A 309 6.21 -7.54 14.76
N MET A 310 7.18 -8.27 14.21
CA MET A 310 7.96 -9.26 14.94
C MET A 310 8.86 -8.61 16.01
N ILE A 311 9.51 -7.50 15.67
CA ILE A 311 10.33 -6.72 16.62
C ILE A 311 9.47 -6.12 17.72
N ASP A 312 8.32 -5.52 17.39
CA ASP A 312 7.37 -4.99 18.38
C ASP A 312 6.91 -6.08 19.35
N PHE A 313 6.60 -7.28 18.83
CA PHE A 313 6.27 -8.43 19.66
C PHE A 313 7.42 -8.82 20.60
N LEU A 314 8.67 -8.87 20.11
CA LEU A 314 9.83 -9.17 20.95
C LEU A 314 10.01 -8.12 22.05
N LEU A 315 9.95 -6.83 21.71
CA LEU A 315 10.12 -5.72 22.65
C LEU A 315 9.06 -5.72 23.76
N LYS A 316 7.82 -6.12 23.46
CA LYS A 316 6.72 -6.22 24.43
C LYS A 316 6.85 -7.41 25.37
N ASN A 317 7.47 -8.50 24.92
CA ASN A 317 7.46 -9.78 25.65
C ASN A 317 8.83 -10.17 26.23
N LYS A 318 9.91 -9.44 25.92
CA LYS A 318 11.28 -9.69 26.41
C LYS A 318 12.02 -8.40 26.75
N SER A 319 13.06 -8.55 27.55
CA SER A 319 14.10 -7.52 27.71
C SER A 319 15.07 -7.59 26.54
N VAL A 320 15.00 -6.60 25.67
CA VAL A 320 15.77 -6.51 24.43
C VAL A 320 16.56 -5.21 24.42
N ASN A 321 17.82 -5.28 24.01
CA ASN A 321 18.58 -4.11 23.62
C ASN A 321 18.64 -4.12 22.08
N LEU A 322 17.74 -3.35 21.49
CA LEU A 322 17.47 -3.29 20.06
C LEU A 322 18.30 -2.18 19.41
N LEU A 323 18.98 -2.53 18.32
CA LEU A 323 19.51 -1.58 17.35
C LEU A 323 18.78 -1.73 16.01
N THR A 324 18.17 -0.66 15.48
CA THR A 324 17.71 -0.64 14.08
C THR A 324 18.68 0.15 13.20
N ILE A 325 18.91 -0.33 11.97
CA ILE A 325 19.74 0.31 10.96
C ILE A 325 18.95 0.30 9.66
N GLU A 326 18.40 1.45 9.27
CA GLU A 326 17.41 1.57 8.19
C GLU A 326 17.77 2.71 7.23
N ASN A 327 17.21 2.69 6.01
CA ASN A 327 17.43 3.72 4.98
C ASN A 327 16.17 3.98 4.16
N PRO A 328 15.29 4.94 4.56
CA PRO A 328 15.26 5.63 5.86
C PRO A 328 14.53 4.79 6.93
N ILE A 329 14.37 5.32 8.15
CA ILE A 329 13.59 4.62 9.21
C ILE A 329 12.11 4.55 8.83
N GLU A 330 11.56 3.34 8.65
CA GLU A 330 10.16 3.15 8.25
C GLU A 330 9.23 3.02 9.45
N THR A 331 9.63 2.24 10.45
CA THR A 331 8.83 1.96 11.66
C THR A 331 9.43 2.68 12.86
N ILE A 332 8.62 3.43 13.61
CA ILE A 332 9.07 4.02 14.88
C ILE A 332 8.75 3.06 16.03
N PHE A 333 9.73 2.81 16.89
CA PHE A 333 9.57 2.07 18.14
C PHE A 333 9.71 3.05 19.32
N PRO A 334 8.61 3.61 19.85
CA PRO A 334 8.69 4.59 20.93
C PRO A 334 9.20 3.92 22.21
N SER A 335 10.42 4.25 22.63
CA SER A 335 11.11 3.61 23.77
C SER A 335 10.27 3.60 25.06
N MET A 336 9.47 4.65 25.28
CA MET A 336 8.54 4.77 26.42
C MET A 336 7.49 3.64 26.49
N GLN A 337 7.21 2.95 25.37
CA GLN A 337 6.27 1.81 25.33
C GLN A 337 6.93 0.49 25.71
N TYR A 338 8.26 0.44 25.87
CA TYR A 338 9.03 -0.79 26.10
C TYR A 338 9.91 -0.66 27.36
N PRO A 339 9.32 -0.57 28.57
CA PRO A 339 10.06 -0.23 29.80
C PRO A 339 11.14 -1.24 30.22
N LYS A 340 11.12 -2.45 29.63
CA LYS A 340 12.09 -3.53 29.90
C LYS A 340 13.23 -3.59 28.89
N SER A 341 13.21 -2.70 27.89
CA SER A 341 14.04 -2.79 26.68
C SER A 341 14.67 -1.43 26.36
N ALA A 342 15.84 -1.48 25.75
CA ALA A 342 16.48 -0.31 25.16
C ALA A 342 16.26 -0.34 23.64
N VAL A 343 15.93 0.81 23.05
CA VAL A 343 15.68 0.93 21.61
C VAL A 343 16.55 2.06 21.07
N SER A 344 17.41 1.73 20.11
CA SER A 344 18.26 2.66 19.37
C SER A 344 17.96 2.51 17.88
N GLN A 345 17.48 3.55 17.22
CA GLN A 345 17.19 3.52 15.78
C GLN A 345 18.17 4.43 15.04
N ARG A 346 18.85 3.89 14.03
CA ARG A 346 19.81 4.62 13.20
C ARG A 346 19.33 4.66 11.77
N GLU A 347 19.37 5.86 11.21
CA GLU A 347 19.08 6.12 9.81
C GLU A 347 20.40 6.32 9.08
N VAL A 348 20.59 5.61 7.97
CA VAL A 348 21.78 5.77 7.13
C VAL A 348 21.79 7.18 6.52
N GLY A 349 22.97 7.79 6.49
CA GLY A 349 23.18 9.16 6.06
C GLY A 349 22.95 10.23 7.14
N LYS A 350 22.18 9.90 8.20
CA LYS A 350 21.83 10.82 9.30
C LYS A 350 22.47 10.46 10.63
N HIS A 351 22.28 9.22 11.08
CA HIS A 351 22.81 8.71 12.34
C HIS A 351 23.98 7.74 12.12
N ALA A 352 24.12 7.20 10.91
CA ALA A 352 25.19 6.30 10.52
C ALA A 352 25.69 6.60 9.10
N LEU A 353 26.99 6.46 8.86
CA LEU A 353 27.60 6.71 7.54
C LEU A 353 27.17 5.68 6.48
N SER A 354 27.10 4.41 6.88
CA SER A 354 26.64 3.31 6.03
C SER A 354 26.07 2.19 6.88
N GLN A 355 25.29 1.31 6.26
CA GLN A 355 24.71 0.14 6.93
C GLN A 355 25.80 -0.77 7.51
N SER A 356 26.83 -1.11 6.73
CA SER A 356 27.93 -1.96 7.19
C SER A 356 28.74 -1.33 8.32
N LYS A 357 29.03 -0.02 8.27
CA LYS A 357 29.73 0.68 9.38
C LYS A 357 28.88 0.73 10.65
N ALA A 358 27.57 0.89 10.51
CA ALA A 358 26.66 0.84 11.65
C ALA A 358 26.69 -0.54 12.32
N MET A 359 26.65 -1.62 11.52
CA MET A 359 26.76 -3.00 11.99
C MET A 359 28.12 -3.28 12.66
N GLU A 360 29.22 -2.82 12.07
CA GLU A 360 30.57 -2.94 12.65
C GLU A 360 30.64 -2.28 14.04
N SER A 361 30.08 -1.06 14.16
CA SER A 361 30.01 -0.36 15.46
C SER A 361 29.09 -1.04 16.47
N ALA A 362 28.16 -1.87 15.99
CA ALA A 362 27.17 -2.57 16.80
C ALA A 362 27.80 -3.71 17.60
N VAL A 363 28.85 -4.34 17.09
CA VAL A 363 29.60 -5.42 17.76
C VAL A 363 30.13 -5.01 19.14
N ARG A 364 30.45 -3.73 19.33
CA ARG A 364 30.99 -3.19 20.60
C ARG A 364 29.90 -2.68 21.54
N GLN A 365 28.65 -2.79 21.16
CA GLN A 365 27.50 -2.40 21.98
C GLN A 365 26.93 -3.65 22.66
N THR A 366 26.34 -3.50 23.84
CA THR A 366 25.69 -4.58 24.58
C THR A 366 24.32 -4.96 23.98
N LEU A 367 24.16 -4.86 22.66
CA LEU A 367 22.92 -5.18 21.97
C LEU A 367 22.69 -6.70 21.96
N ASN A 368 21.43 -7.12 21.84
CA ASN A 368 21.11 -8.54 21.66
C ASN A 368 20.22 -8.82 20.44
N VAL A 369 19.51 -7.81 19.93
CA VAL A 369 18.74 -7.88 18.69
C VAL A 369 19.14 -6.71 17.78
N ALA A 370 19.36 -6.99 16.51
CA ALA A 370 19.47 -5.94 15.50
C ALA A 370 18.42 -6.13 14.39
N MET A 371 17.80 -5.04 13.97
CA MET A 371 16.96 -4.96 12.78
C MET A 371 17.72 -4.17 11.72
N VAL A 372 18.20 -4.86 10.70
CA VAL A 372 18.91 -4.28 9.57
C VAL A 372 17.93 -4.17 8.42
N GLY A 373 18.04 -3.11 7.61
CA GLY A 373 17.24 -2.90 6.42
C GLY A 373 17.47 -3.97 5.34
N GLU A 374 17.61 -3.56 4.10
CA GLU A 374 17.84 -4.48 3.00
C GLU A 374 19.32 -4.84 2.89
N ILE A 375 19.65 -6.13 2.78
CA ILE A 375 21.01 -6.57 2.43
C ILE A 375 21.19 -6.35 0.92
N ARG A 376 22.08 -5.43 0.54
CA ARG A 376 22.28 -5.01 -0.85
C ARG A 376 23.59 -5.45 -1.48
N ASN A 377 24.59 -5.78 -0.66
CA ASN A 377 25.94 -6.09 -1.11
C ASN A 377 26.61 -7.10 -0.16
N ASP A 378 27.77 -7.58 -0.60
CA ASP A 378 28.64 -8.52 0.11
C ASP A 378 29.04 -8.05 1.51
N ARG A 379 29.35 -6.75 1.68
CA ARG A 379 29.75 -6.19 2.98
C ARG A 379 28.60 -6.23 3.98
N ASP A 380 27.40 -5.83 3.56
CA ASP A 380 26.21 -5.87 4.42
C ASP A 380 25.86 -7.32 4.79
N ALA A 381 25.95 -8.24 3.82
CA ALA A 381 25.71 -9.66 4.04
C ALA A 381 26.72 -10.25 5.04
N MET A 382 28.02 -9.99 4.86
CA MET A 382 29.07 -10.49 5.73
C MET A 382 28.90 -9.97 7.16
N MET A 383 28.66 -8.67 7.34
CA MET A 383 28.46 -8.09 8.67
C MET A 383 27.23 -8.67 9.38
N ALA A 384 26.12 -8.90 8.66
CA ALA A 384 24.94 -9.55 9.23
C ALA A 384 25.25 -10.99 9.69
N ILE A 385 26.01 -11.74 8.90
CA ILE A 385 26.44 -13.11 9.22
C ILE A 385 27.39 -13.11 10.44
N GLU A 386 28.37 -12.22 10.49
CA GLU A 386 29.33 -12.11 11.61
C GLU A 386 28.65 -11.68 12.92
N LEU A 387 27.69 -10.75 12.85
CA LEU A 387 26.87 -10.39 14.00
C LEU A 387 26.04 -11.58 14.50
N ALA A 388 25.43 -12.33 13.59
CA ALA A 388 24.71 -13.56 13.93
C ALA A 388 25.63 -14.64 14.52
N GLN A 389 26.88 -14.73 14.04
CA GLN A 389 27.90 -15.65 14.56
C GLN A 389 28.39 -15.28 15.96
N SER A 390 28.52 -13.98 16.24
CA SER A 390 28.95 -13.44 17.54
C SER A 390 27.87 -13.48 18.62
N GLY A 391 26.71 -14.09 18.35
CA GLY A 391 25.68 -14.36 19.35
C GLY A 391 24.53 -13.36 19.37
N HIS A 392 24.41 -12.50 18.36
CA HIS A 392 23.28 -11.57 18.23
C HIS A 392 22.15 -12.19 17.41
N LEU A 393 20.91 -11.74 17.64
CA LEU A 393 19.77 -12.07 16.79
C LEU A 393 19.56 -10.96 15.76
N ILE A 394 19.76 -11.28 14.48
CA ILE A 394 19.73 -10.31 13.39
C ILE A 394 18.50 -10.55 12.54
N PHE A 395 17.68 -9.51 12.36
CA PHE A 395 16.62 -9.46 11.37
C PHE A 395 17.10 -8.66 10.18
N ALA A 396 16.90 -9.18 8.98
CA ALA A 396 17.26 -8.49 7.75
C ALA A 396 16.21 -8.74 6.68
N THR A 397 16.18 -7.87 5.66
CA THR A 397 15.33 -8.07 4.48
C THR A 397 16.16 -8.32 3.23
N LEU A 398 15.56 -9.02 2.27
CA LEU A 398 16.17 -9.30 0.97
C LEU A 398 15.12 -9.29 -0.14
N HIS A 399 15.50 -8.89 -1.35
CA HIS A 399 14.64 -9.07 -2.51
C HIS A 399 14.82 -10.47 -3.12
N ALA A 400 14.02 -11.45 -2.71
CA ALA A 400 14.02 -12.80 -3.30
C ALA A 400 12.60 -13.36 -3.30
N GLY A 401 12.22 -14.11 -4.33
CA GLY A 401 10.88 -14.66 -4.47
C GLY A 401 10.62 -15.80 -3.49
N THR A 402 11.63 -16.64 -3.24
CA THR A 402 11.58 -17.79 -2.32
C THR A 402 12.68 -17.74 -1.25
N THR A 403 12.54 -18.58 -0.23
CA THR A 403 13.55 -18.72 0.82
C THR A 403 14.81 -19.39 0.28
N GLY A 404 14.68 -20.32 -0.68
CA GLY A 404 15.80 -20.92 -1.41
C GLY A 404 16.59 -19.88 -2.22
N GLU A 405 15.89 -19.06 -2.99
CA GLU A 405 16.51 -17.94 -3.73
C GLU A 405 17.19 -16.94 -2.81
N SER A 406 16.67 -16.72 -1.59
CA SER A 406 17.31 -15.82 -0.63
C SER A 406 18.73 -16.27 -0.26
N ILE A 407 18.94 -17.59 -0.16
CA ILE A 407 20.26 -18.17 0.11
C ILE A 407 21.18 -17.96 -1.09
N ASP A 408 20.70 -18.33 -2.28
CA ASP A 408 21.48 -18.23 -3.52
C ASP A 408 21.87 -16.76 -3.80
N ARG A 409 20.94 -15.81 -3.63
CA ARG A 409 21.21 -14.36 -3.81
C ARG A 409 22.26 -13.81 -2.84
N ILE A 410 22.29 -14.26 -1.58
CA ILE A 410 23.35 -13.85 -0.64
C ILE A 410 24.69 -14.40 -1.09
N VAL A 411 24.74 -15.67 -1.50
CA VAL A 411 25.97 -16.31 -1.96
C VAL A 411 26.52 -15.63 -3.22
N GLU A 412 25.63 -15.25 -4.15
CA GLU A 412 25.95 -14.55 -5.41
C GLU A 412 26.51 -13.14 -5.22
N MET A 413 26.34 -12.52 -4.03
CA MET A 413 27.00 -11.24 -3.73
C MET A 413 28.51 -11.38 -3.61
N PHE A 414 29.03 -12.58 -3.33
CA PHE A 414 30.44 -12.82 -3.10
C PHE A 414 31.14 -13.42 -4.34
N PRO A 415 32.45 -13.19 -4.50
CA PRO A 415 33.28 -13.93 -5.44
C PRO A 415 33.10 -15.45 -5.31
N SER A 416 33.14 -16.17 -6.43
CA SER A 416 32.87 -17.62 -6.49
C SER A 416 33.76 -18.44 -5.55
N GLU A 417 35.01 -18.02 -5.34
CA GLU A 417 35.97 -18.61 -4.41
C GLU A 417 35.54 -18.56 -2.94
N HIS A 418 34.64 -17.64 -2.56
CA HIS A 418 34.11 -17.53 -1.21
C HIS A 418 32.77 -18.26 -1.02
N SER A 419 32.13 -18.69 -2.10
CA SER A 419 30.79 -19.31 -2.08
C SER A 419 30.65 -20.43 -1.06
N LYS A 420 31.62 -21.36 -1.01
CA LYS A 420 31.62 -22.47 -0.04
C LYS A 420 31.63 -21.99 1.41
N LYS A 421 32.52 -21.04 1.73
CA LYS A 421 32.64 -20.49 3.09
C LYS A 421 31.37 -19.75 3.51
N ILE A 422 30.78 -18.96 2.62
CA ILE A 422 29.53 -18.24 2.89
C ILE A 422 28.38 -19.21 3.12
N ARG A 423 28.28 -20.27 2.31
CA ARG A 423 27.29 -21.35 2.51
C ARG A 423 27.47 -22.05 3.86
N GLU A 424 28.69 -22.37 4.26
CA GLU A 424 28.98 -22.96 5.57
C GLU A 424 28.51 -22.05 6.73
N LEU A 425 28.81 -20.75 6.64
CA LEU A 425 28.35 -19.77 7.63
C LEU A 425 26.82 -19.65 7.66
N LEU A 426 26.18 -19.52 6.49
CA LEU A 426 24.72 -19.46 6.39
C LEU A 426 24.06 -20.72 6.93
N SER A 427 24.59 -21.92 6.64
CA SER A 427 24.04 -23.17 7.16
C SER A 427 24.04 -23.19 8.69
N THR A 428 25.02 -22.54 9.31
CA THR A 428 25.13 -22.50 10.78
C THR A 428 24.24 -21.41 11.37
N HIS A 429 24.17 -20.23 10.75
CA HIS A 429 23.64 -19.02 11.37
C HIS A 429 22.29 -18.56 10.82
N TYR A 430 21.87 -18.92 9.60
CA TYR A 430 20.53 -18.63 9.08
C TYR A 430 19.54 -19.55 9.79
N LYS A 431 18.69 -19.03 10.68
CA LYS A 431 17.80 -19.82 11.55
C LYS A 431 16.35 -19.88 11.09
N LEU A 432 15.89 -18.82 10.41
CA LEU A 432 14.50 -18.67 9.97
C LEU A 432 14.49 -17.87 8.68
N GLY A 433 14.11 -18.51 7.59
CA GLY A 433 13.82 -17.87 6.32
C GLY A 433 12.33 -17.72 6.11
N ILE A 434 11.91 -16.51 5.74
CA ILE A 434 10.52 -16.18 5.43
C ILE A 434 10.53 -15.52 4.06
N ALA A 435 9.85 -16.07 3.07
CA ALA A 435 9.57 -15.36 1.82
C ALA A 435 8.09 -15.02 1.79
N GLN A 436 7.73 -13.78 1.44
CA GLN A 436 6.34 -13.34 1.47
C GLN A 436 5.91 -12.55 0.23
N THR A 437 4.62 -12.68 -0.10
CA THR A 437 3.91 -11.87 -1.09
C THR A 437 2.54 -11.45 -0.55
N LEU A 438 2.01 -10.34 -1.08
CA LEU A 438 0.67 -9.86 -0.77
C LEU A 438 -0.28 -10.29 -1.88
N VAL A 439 -1.34 -11.02 -1.50
CA VAL A 439 -2.33 -11.58 -2.41
C VAL A 439 -3.65 -10.84 -2.22
N LYS A 440 -4.34 -10.48 -3.30
CA LYS A 440 -5.70 -9.92 -3.21
C LYS A 440 -6.67 -11.02 -2.81
N GLY A 441 -7.45 -10.82 -1.75
CA GLY A 441 -8.51 -11.72 -1.33
C GLY A 441 -9.79 -11.57 -2.17
N VAL A 442 -10.68 -12.56 -2.09
CA VAL A 442 -12.00 -12.52 -2.78
C VAL A 442 -12.87 -11.38 -2.29
N GLN A 443 -12.66 -10.93 -1.05
CA GLN A 443 -13.34 -9.80 -0.44
C GLN A 443 -12.52 -8.49 -0.58
N GLY A 444 -11.58 -8.41 -1.52
CA GLY A 444 -10.80 -7.20 -1.82
C GLY A 444 -9.81 -6.77 -0.73
N GLN A 445 -9.77 -7.44 0.43
CA GLN A 445 -8.71 -7.30 1.40
C GLN A 445 -7.39 -7.86 0.87
N THR A 446 -6.29 -7.54 1.53
CA THR A 446 -4.98 -8.08 1.20
C THR A 446 -4.63 -9.19 2.18
N GLU A 447 -4.32 -10.38 1.67
CA GLU A 447 -3.89 -11.55 2.43
C GLU A 447 -2.37 -11.74 2.30
N LEU A 448 -1.74 -12.24 3.36
CA LEU A 448 -0.31 -12.49 3.39
C LEU A 448 -0.05 -13.96 3.06
N ALA A 449 0.61 -14.22 1.92
CA ALA A 449 1.09 -15.57 1.57
C ALA A 449 2.59 -15.67 1.87
N MET A 450 3.00 -16.74 2.54
CA MET A 450 4.38 -16.91 3.01
C MET A 450 4.90 -18.33 2.75
N GLU A 451 6.16 -18.43 2.37
CA GLU A 451 6.99 -19.61 2.54
C GLU A 451 7.90 -19.43 3.77
N ILE A 452 8.01 -20.46 4.60
CA ILE A 452 8.72 -20.45 5.87
C ILE A 452 9.59 -21.69 5.95
N PHE A 453 10.87 -21.51 6.26
CA PHE A 453 11.70 -22.60 6.76
C PHE A 453 12.21 -22.32 8.16
N LEU A 454 12.30 -23.37 8.96
CA LEU A 454 12.98 -23.42 10.25
C LEU A 454 14.22 -24.29 10.12
N THR A 455 15.40 -23.74 10.40
CA THR A 455 16.65 -24.45 10.12
C THR A 455 16.76 -25.76 10.89
N ASN A 456 16.81 -26.86 10.14
CA ASN A 456 17.00 -28.23 10.60
C ASN A 456 18.19 -28.89 9.87
N ALA A 457 18.48 -30.17 10.14
CA ALA A 457 19.63 -30.86 9.55
C ALA A 457 19.60 -30.87 8.01
N ASP A 458 18.44 -31.06 7.40
CA ASP A 458 18.30 -31.13 5.94
C ASP A 458 18.43 -29.76 5.27
N ILE A 459 17.89 -28.70 5.90
CA ILE A 459 18.10 -27.32 5.44
C ILE A 459 19.57 -26.94 5.54
N LYS A 460 20.26 -27.32 6.62
CA LYS A 460 21.71 -27.10 6.74
C LYS A 460 22.49 -27.80 5.62
N ALA A 461 22.17 -29.07 5.37
CA ALA A 461 22.78 -29.84 4.30
C ALA A 461 22.48 -29.23 2.92
N PHE A 462 21.27 -28.72 2.70
CA PHE A 462 20.90 -28.02 1.47
C PHE A 462 21.72 -26.73 1.29
N ILE A 463 21.82 -25.90 2.33
CA ILE A 463 22.56 -24.62 2.26
C ILE A 463 24.05 -24.86 1.98
N ALA A 464 24.64 -25.85 2.65
CA ALA A 464 26.08 -26.16 2.56
C ALA A 464 26.51 -26.68 1.18
N LYS A 465 25.59 -27.23 0.37
CA LYS A 465 25.88 -27.73 -0.98
C LYS A 465 26.07 -26.59 -1.99
N THR A 466 27.17 -26.64 -2.72
CA THR A 466 27.56 -25.58 -3.65
C THR A 466 26.87 -25.69 -5.00
N GLN A 467 26.76 -26.90 -5.57
CA GLN A 467 26.12 -27.12 -6.87
C GLN A 467 24.65 -27.52 -6.71
N LYS A 468 23.80 -27.13 -7.67
CA LYS A 468 22.37 -27.45 -7.63
C LYS A 468 22.14 -28.94 -7.90
N GLU A 469 22.98 -29.54 -8.74
CA GLU A 469 22.96 -30.95 -9.13
C GLU A 469 23.29 -31.87 -7.94
N ASP A 470 24.06 -31.38 -6.97
CA ASP A 470 24.37 -32.10 -5.73
C ASP A 470 23.17 -32.17 -4.77
N ARG A 471 22.12 -31.38 -5.01
CA ARG A 471 20.93 -31.29 -4.15
C ARG A 471 19.95 -32.40 -4.55
N GLN A 472 19.79 -33.39 -3.68
CA GLN A 472 18.87 -34.51 -3.88
C GLN A 472 17.40 -34.07 -3.92
N PHE A 473 17.06 -33.04 -3.14
CA PHE A 473 15.73 -32.47 -3.03
C PHE A 473 15.80 -30.96 -3.23
N SER A 474 14.75 -30.40 -3.81
CA SER A 474 14.54 -28.96 -3.85
C SER A 474 14.26 -28.40 -2.45
N MET A 475 14.50 -27.10 -2.24
CA MET A 475 14.17 -26.44 -0.97
C MET A 475 12.69 -26.61 -0.62
N ARG A 476 11.79 -26.51 -1.63
CA ARG A 476 10.35 -26.71 -1.48
C ARG A 476 10.02 -28.08 -0.90
N GLU A 477 10.60 -29.15 -1.45
CA GLU A 477 10.36 -30.51 -0.98
C GLU A 477 10.82 -30.70 0.45
N ILE A 478 12.00 -30.16 0.81
CA ILE A 478 12.49 -30.18 2.19
C ILE A 478 11.52 -29.44 3.12
N ILE A 479 11.11 -28.22 2.77
CA ILE A 479 10.14 -27.44 3.55
C ILE A 479 8.86 -28.24 3.82
N GLU A 480 8.33 -28.93 2.81
CA GLU A 480 7.10 -29.71 2.93
C GLU A 480 7.24 -30.93 3.85
N MET A 481 8.40 -31.57 3.91
CA MET A 481 8.67 -32.67 4.86
C MET A 481 8.55 -32.21 6.32
N TYR A 482 8.80 -30.93 6.59
CA TYR A 482 8.85 -30.35 7.93
C TYR A 482 7.63 -29.49 8.29
N THR A 483 6.51 -29.69 7.58
CA THR A 483 5.25 -28.95 7.82
C THR A 483 4.79 -29.08 9.28
N ALA A 484 4.84 -30.28 9.85
CA ALA A 484 4.44 -30.54 11.23
C ALA A 484 5.29 -29.79 12.27
N THR A 485 6.51 -29.39 11.91
CA THR A 485 7.42 -28.63 12.79
C THR A 485 7.36 -27.13 12.58
N GLY A 486 6.55 -26.64 11.63
CA GLY A 486 6.34 -25.21 11.40
C GLY A 486 6.88 -24.66 10.08
N CYS A 487 7.54 -25.48 9.26
CA CYS A 487 7.84 -25.10 7.88
C CYS A 487 6.55 -25.02 7.05
N MET A 488 6.56 -24.21 5.99
CA MET A 488 5.41 -24.04 5.12
C MET A 488 5.89 -23.62 3.73
N SER A 489 5.50 -24.33 2.68
CA SER A 489 5.78 -23.88 1.31
C SER A 489 4.75 -22.81 0.88
N TYR A 490 5.09 -22.00 -0.12
CA TYR A 490 4.14 -21.05 -0.69
C TYR A 490 2.82 -21.72 -1.10
N ASP A 491 2.90 -22.86 -1.77
CA ASP A 491 1.71 -23.58 -2.24
C ASP A 491 0.85 -24.08 -1.07
N GLN A 492 1.47 -24.54 0.03
CA GLN A 492 0.73 -24.90 1.24
C GLN A 492 0.02 -23.68 1.85
N CYS A 493 0.68 -22.52 1.87
CA CYS A 493 0.09 -21.28 2.36
C CYS A 493 -1.09 -20.84 1.47
N LEU A 494 -0.92 -20.87 0.15
CA LEU A 494 -1.95 -20.52 -0.82
C LEU A 494 -3.15 -21.48 -0.74
N VAL A 495 -2.92 -22.80 -0.66
CA VAL A 495 -3.99 -23.79 -0.47
C VAL A 495 -4.71 -23.58 0.86
N LYS A 496 -3.99 -23.21 1.93
CA LYS A 496 -4.62 -22.85 3.21
C LYS A 496 -5.53 -21.63 3.05
N LEU A 497 -5.07 -20.56 2.40
CA LEU A 497 -5.89 -19.36 2.15
C LEU A 497 -7.11 -19.67 1.28
N PHE A 498 -6.97 -20.56 0.29
CA PHE A 498 -8.06 -21.01 -0.56
C PHE A 498 -9.10 -21.80 0.23
N ASN A 499 -8.66 -22.78 1.05
CA ASN A 499 -9.55 -23.57 1.90
C ASN A 499 -10.24 -22.74 2.99
N GLU A 500 -9.61 -21.65 3.45
CA GLU A 500 -10.23 -20.65 4.34
C GLU A 500 -11.22 -19.72 3.62
N GLY A 501 -11.39 -19.85 2.30
CA GLY A 501 -12.28 -19.01 1.48
C GLY A 501 -11.78 -17.58 1.29
N LYS A 502 -10.53 -17.29 1.62
CA LYS A 502 -9.94 -15.94 1.53
C LYS A 502 -9.50 -15.59 0.12
N ILE A 503 -9.06 -16.58 -0.65
CA ILE A 503 -8.72 -16.45 -2.08
C ILE A 503 -9.49 -17.50 -2.88
N ASN A 504 -9.71 -17.24 -4.18
CA ASN A 504 -10.30 -18.22 -5.09
C ASN A 504 -9.20 -19.00 -5.84
N GLU A 505 -9.61 -19.99 -6.64
CA GLU A 505 -8.69 -20.86 -7.37
C GLU A 505 -7.81 -20.08 -8.36
N ASP A 506 -8.38 -19.13 -9.10
CA ASP A 506 -7.62 -18.33 -10.06
C ASP A 506 -6.54 -17.50 -9.34
N ILE A 507 -6.87 -16.84 -8.21
CA ILE A 507 -5.92 -16.09 -7.39
C ILE A 507 -4.79 -17.02 -6.90
N MET A 508 -5.16 -18.20 -6.39
CA MET A 508 -4.22 -19.21 -5.90
C MET A 508 -3.26 -19.65 -7.00
N MET A 509 -3.78 -20.02 -8.16
CA MET A 509 -2.99 -20.45 -9.32
C MET A 509 -2.12 -19.35 -9.88
N PHE A 510 -2.60 -18.11 -9.92
CA PHE A 510 -1.83 -16.95 -10.39
C PHE A 510 -0.60 -16.67 -9.52
N ASN A 511 -0.76 -16.81 -8.20
CA ASN A 511 0.30 -16.53 -7.22
C ASN A 511 1.19 -17.72 -6.88
N SER A 512 0.89 -18.93 -7.37
CA SER A 512 1.76 -20.09 -7.16
C SER A 512 3.09 -19.90 -7.89
N PRO A 513 4.23 -20.12 -7.22
CA PRO A 513 5.55 -20.03 -7.87
C PRO A 513 5.76 -21.06 -8.98
N ASP A 514 5.00 -22.17 -8.96
CA ASP A 514 5.12 -23.28 -9.89
C ASP A 514 3.77 -24.00 -10.02
N LYS A 515 3.01 -23.54 -11.01
CA LYS A 515 1.62 -23.93 -11.24
C LYS A 515 1.50 -25.42 -11.58
N ASP A 516 2.42 -25.94 -12.40
CA ASP A 516 2.43 -27.34 -12.80
C ASP A 516 2.74 -28.25 -11.60
N ALA A 517 3.70 -27.86 -10.75
CA ALA A 517 3.98 -28.60 -9.53
C ALA A 517 2.80 -28.55 -8.55
N LEU A 518 2.08 -27.43 -8.43
CA LEU A 518 0.88 -27.35 -7.59
C LEU A 518 -0.21 -28.30 -8.11
N ILE A 519 -0.49 -28.30 -9.42
CA ILE A 519 -1.47 -29.19 -10.05
C ILE A 519 -1.11 -30.66 -9.81
N TYR A 520 0.15 -31.03 -10.03
CA TYR A 520 0.64 -32.38 -9.82
C TYR A 520 0.49 -32.82 -8.35
N ARG A 521 0.66 -31.90 -7.40
CA ARG A 521 0.61 -32.17 -5.95
C ARG A 521 -0.72 -31.87 -5.30
N GLN A 522 -1.78 -31.55 -6.06
CA GLN A 522 -3.08 -31.15 -5.49
C GLN A 522 -3.62 -32.17 -4.47
N GLY A 523 -3.48 -33.48 -4.76
CA GLY A 523 -3.89 -34.55 -3.84
C GLY A 523 -3.07 -34.59 -2.54
N LYS A 524 -1.75 -34.36 -2.62
CA LYS A 524 -0.87 -34.26 -1.45
C LYS A 524 -1.18 -33.02 -0.60
N LEU A 525 -1.54 -31.91 -1.26
CA LEU A 525 -1.89 -30.65 -0.61
C LEU A 525 -3.33 -30.62 -0.07
N GLY A 526 -4.13 -31.65 -0.35
CA GLY A 526 -5.52 -31.72 0.09
C GLY A 526 -6.44 -30.74 -0.62
N VAL A 527 -6.14 -30.39 -1.87
CA VAL A 527 -6.95 -29.51 -2.71
C VAL A 527 -7.39 -30.24 -3.98
N LYS A 528 -8.59 -29.92 -4.48
CA LYS A 528 -9.10 -30.43 -5.75
C LYS A 528 -9.32 -29.24 -6.68
N LEU A 529 -8.47 -29.11 -7.69
CA LEU A 529 -8.50 -28.00 -8.64
C LEU A 529 -9.55 -28.26 -9.73
N SER A 530 -10.14 -27.17 -10.22
CA SER A 530 -10.93 -27.22 -11.44
C SER A 530 -10.02 -27.43 -12.66
N ALA A 531 -10.51 -28.14 -13.69
CA ALA A 531 -9.76 -28.31 -14.93
C ALA A 531 -9.72 -27.04 -15.81
N LYS A 532 -10.26 -25.90 -15.33
CA LYS A 532 -10.51 -24.67 -16.10
C LYS A 532 -10.12 -23.42 -15.30
N TRP A 533 -8.87 -23.31 -14.89
CA TRP A 533 -8.34 -22.06 -14.33
C TRP A 533 -7.89 -21.12 -15.46
N ASP A 534 -7.97 -19.80 -15.25
CA ASP A 534 -7.55 -18.82 -16.27
C ASP A 534 -6.05 -18.47 -16.15
N PRO A 535 -5.20 -18.88 -17.11
CA PRO A 535 -3.76 -18.67 -17.05
C PRO A 535 -3.31 -17.22 -17.19
N VAL A 536 -4.15 -16.35 -17.77
CA VAL A 536 -3.80 -14.96 -18.07
C VAL A 536 -4.31 -14.02 -16.96
N GLY A 537 -5.16 -14.51 -16.06
CA GLY A 537 -5.83 -13.67 -15.07
C GLY A 537 -6.82 -12.69 -15.70
N SER A 538 -7.23 -12.90 -16.96
CA SER A 538 -8.24 -12.05 -17.63
C SER A 538 -9.59 -12.07 -16.93
N LYS A 539 -9.97 -13.22 -16.36
CA LYS A 539 -11.10 -13.40 -15.46
C LYS A 539 -10.80 -12.88 -14.07
N LEU A 540 -9.55 -12.75 -13.64
CA LEU A 540 -9.23 -12.15 -12.34
C LEU A 540 -9.38 -10.64 -12.41
N ASP A 541 -8.80 -9.99 -13.39
CA ASP A 541 -8.97 -8.55 -13.59
C ASP A 541 -10.45 -8.23 -13.83
N LYS A 542 -11.10 -8.99 -14.71
CA LYS A 542 -12.55 -8.87 -14.92
C LYS A 542 -13.36 -9.26 -13.68
N ALA A 543 -12.97 -10.24 -12.87
CA ALA A 543 -13.67 -10.58 -11.62
C ALA A 543 -13.36 -9.59 -10.50
N PHE A 544 -12.23 -8.90 -10.50
CA PHE A 544 -11.93 -7.82 -9.56
C PHE A 544 -12.71 -6.57 -9.92
N ASP A 545 -12.81 -6.26 -11.22
CA ASP A 545 -13.71 -5.24 -11.76
C ASP A 545 -15.17 -5.64 -11.53
N ASP A 546 -15.55 -6.89 -11.79
CA ASP A 546 -16.91 -7.42 -11.59
C ASP A 546 -17.23 -7.64 -10.10
N LEU A 547 -16.26 -7.88 -9.19
CA LEU A 547 -16.45 -7.92 -7.72
C LEU A 547 -16.61 -6.52 -7.16
N PHE A 548 -15.90 -5.54 -7.74
CA PHE A 548 -16.14 -4.14 -7.47
C PHE A 548 -17.58 -3.78 -7.89
N VAL A 549 -18.00 -4.20 -9.09
CA VAL A 549 -19.36 -4.01 -9.62
C VAL A 549 -20.42 -4.88 -8.91
N GLN A 550 -20.10 -6.09 -8.45
CA GLN A 550 -21.01 -6.98 -7.72
C GLN A 550 -21.16 -6.52 -6.28
N ARG A 551 -20.11 -6.00 -5.63
CA ARG A 551 -20.27 -5.32 -4.34
C ARG A 551 -21.15 -4.10 -4.47
N GLU A 552 -21.01 -3.34 -5.56
CA GLU A 552 -21.92 -2.25 -5.95
C GLU A 552 -23.37 -2.74 -6.20
N MET A 553 -23.57 -3.96 -6.70
CA MET A 553 -24.90 -4.55 -7.01
C MET A 553 -25.54 -5.34 -5.86
N GLU A 554 -24.79 -6.05 -5.02
CA GLU A 554 -25.27 -6.71 -3.81
C GLU A 554 -25.67 -5.66 -2.76
N LYS A 555 -24.98 -4.51 -2.75
CA LYS A 555 -25.40 -3.26 -2.06
C LYS A 555 -26.65 -2.59 -2.64
N GLN A 556 -27.17 -3.04 -3.79
CA GLN A 556 -28.45 -2.59 -4.37
C GLN A 556 -29.61 -3.55 -4.04
N SER A 557 -29.33 -4.77 -3.58
CA SER A 557 -30.33 -5.83 -3.32
C SER A 557 -30.57 -6.13 -1.83
N GLN A 558 -29.80 -5.52 -0.92
CA GLN A 558 -30.13 -5.32 0.49
C GLN A 558 -30.52 -3.85 0.72
#